data_AF-A0A2P5ECX4-F1
#
_entry.id   AF-A0A2P5ECX4-F1
#
_cell.length_a   1.000
_cell.length_b   1.000
_cell.length_c   1.000
_cell.angle_alpha   90.00
_cell.angle_beta   90.00
_cell.angle_gamma   90.00
#
_symmetry.space_group_name_H-M   'P 1'
#
loop_
_entity.id
_entity.type
_entity.pdbx_description
1 polymer ?
#
loop_
_entity_poly.entity_id
_entity_poly.type
_entity_poly.pdbx_seq_one_letter_code
_entity_poly.pdbx_strand_id
1 'polypeptide(L)'
;MVDQTMDLVISNTEAVPQCKTPVENGEANSFMTMRAEKFSTWAIFLACIGAHEFRSPEMWRAALTESVATACLMFTLTCSIISCLDSGEVDPKLLVPFAVFIIAFLFLLVTVPLSGGHMSPVFTFIAALKGVITLSRASVYVLAQCIGSITGFLIIKAVMNPNLAEKYSLGGCSVTGDGGASGLRADTALVLEFACTFLVLFIGVTVAFDKRRCKELGLVMVCVVVAWSMGLAVFVSITVTGRASYAGVGLNPARCLGPALLLGGELWAGHWVFWVGPFVACSLYYGLSVNLPKEGLGWVEGEYDFVKLTGAFFGGKWPFP
;
A
#
# COMPACT_ATOMS: atom_id res chain seq x y z
N MET A 1 17.80 2.90 20.28
CA MET A 1 16.35 3.21 20.35
C MET A 1 15.66 2.94 19.01
N VAL A 2 16.29 3.21 17.85
CA VAL A 2 15.73 2.86 16.52
C VAL A 2 15.79 1.35 16.22
N ASP A 3 16.83 0.63 16.68
CA ASP A 3 16.95 -0.82 16.49
C ASP A 3 15.83 -1.62 17.18
N GLN A 4 15.43 -1.26 18.40
CA GLN A 4 14.35 -1.95 19.13
C GLN A 4 12.97 -1.76 18.46
N THR A 5 12.75 -0.62 17.79
CA THR A 5 11.51 -0.37 17.04
C THR A 5 11.46 -1.18 15.74
N MET A 6 12.61 -1.42 15.11
CA MET A 6 12.70 -2.30 13.93
C MET A 6 12.54 -3.77 14.28
N ASP A 7 13.10 -4.22 15.40
CA ASP A 7 12.87 -5.58 15.89
C ASP A 7 11.39 -5.84 16.23
N LEU A 8 10.63 -4.83 16.66
CA LEU A 8 9.17 -4.92 16.84
C LEU A 8 8.39 -5.00 15.51
N VAL A 9 8.82 -4.27 14.48
CA VAL A 9 8.21 -4.34 13.12
C VAL A 9 8.52 -5.69 12.45
N ILE A 10 9.72 -6.24 12.68
CA ILE A 10 10.13 -7.55 12.17
C ILE A 10 9.50 -8.70 13.00
N SER A 11 9.41 -8.56 14.32
CA SER A 11 8.81 -9.59 15.20
C SER A 11 7.29 -9.70 15.01
N ASN A 12 6.59 -8.59 14.76
CA ASN A 12 5.15 -8.63 14.43
C ASN A 12 4.86 -9.29 13.06
N THR A 13 5.86 -9.45 12.18
CA THR A 13 5.75 -10.24 10.95
C THR A 13 6.14 -11.71 11.12
N GLU A 14 6.65 -12.11 12.30
CA GLU A 14 7.00 -13.51 12.63
C GLU A 14 5.84 -14.30 13.26
N ALA A 15 4.73 -13.64 13.59
CA ALA A 15 3.60 -14.27 14.26
C ALA A 15 2.63 -15.06 13.35
N VAL A 16 2.91 -15.17 12.04
CA VAL A 16 2.14 -16.04 11.14
C VAL A 16 2.80 -17.42 11.14
N PRO A 17 2.17 -18.47 11.71
CA PRO A 17 2.71 -19.82 11.59
C PRO A 17 2.70 -20.21 10.11
N GLN A 18 3.88 -20.23 9.48
CA GLN A 18 4.02 -20.81 8.15
C GLN A 18 3.62 -22.29 8.24
N CYS A 19 2.66 -22.69 7.42
CA CYS A 19 2.30 -24.09 7.25
C CYS A 19 3.49 -24.80 6.56
N LYS A 20 4.46 -25.26 7.36
CA LYS A 20 5.56 -26.09 6.88
C LYS A 20 5.01 -27.48 6.60
N THR A 21 5.05 -27.91 5.34
CA THR A 21 4.89 -29.33 4.99
C THR A 21 6.08 -30.11 5.55
N PRO A 22 5.89 -31.29 6.16
CA PRO A 22 7.00 -32.07 6.69
C PRO A 22 7.85 -32.59 5.53
N VAL A 23 9.14 -32.27 5.53
CA VAL A 23 10.14 -32.89 4.66
C VAL A 23 10.44 -34.29 5.24
N GLU A 24 10.23 -35.32 4.42
CA GLU A 24 10.56 -36.71 4.74
C GLU A 24 12.06 -36.88 4.95
N ASN A 25 12.47 -37.20 6.17
CA ASN A 25 13.70 -37.95 6.42
C ASN A 25 13.29 -39.26 7.09
N GLY A 26 13.42 -40.36 6.35
CA GLY A 26 13.19 -41.70 6.85
C GLY A 26 14.32 -42.13 7.79
N GLU A 27 13.94 -42.58 8.97
CA GLU A 27 14.33 -43.89 9.52
C GLU A 27 13.53 -44.16 10.80
N ALA A 28 13.06 -45.40 10.91
CA ALA A 28 11.96 -45.83 11.75
C ALA A 28 12.23 -45.77 13.26
N ASN A 29 11.16 -45.58 14.05
CA ASN A 29 10.92 -46.37 15.26
C ASN A 29 9.45 -46.27 15.74
N SER A 30 8.61 -47.11 15.12
CA SER A 30 7.60 -48.02 15.69
C SER A 30 6.66 -47.64 16.86
N PHE A 31 6.63 -46.39 17.35
CA PHE A 31 5.67 -45.96 18.39
C PHE A 31 4.91 -44.67 18.04
N MET A 32 5.27 -44.01 16.92
CA MET A 32 4.62 -42.82 16.39
C MET A 32 3.67 -43.11 15.20
N THR A 33 3.26 -44.35 15.00
CA THR A 33 2.25 -44.74 13.99
C THR A 33 0.85 -44.91 14.60
N MET A 34 0.55 -44.23 15.71
CA MET A 34 -0.80 -44.18 16.30
C MET A 34 -1.19 -42.79 16.82
N ARG A 35 -1.24 -41.78 15.93
CA ARG A 35 -2.24 -40.68 15.95
C ARG A 35 -2.16 -39.79 14.70
N ALA A 36 -2.17 -40.38 13.51
CA ALA A 36 -2.53 -39.65 12.30
C ALA A 36 -4.07 -39.57 12.23
N GLU A 37 -4.69 -38.94 13.22
CA GLU A 37 -6.12 -38.65 13.14
C GLU A 37 -6.31 -37.46 12.20
N LYS A 38 -7.16 -37.67 11.19
CA LYS A 38 -7.79 -36.67 10.32
C LYS A 38 -7.78 -35.27 10.94
N PHE A 39 -6.75 -34.47 10.70
CA PHE A 39 -6.89 -33.03 10.86
C PHE A 39 -7.96 -32.63 9.83
N SER A 40 -9.14 -32.25 10.32
CA SER A 40 -10.25 -31.87 9.46
C SER A 40 -9.74 -30.82 8.47
N THR A 41 -9.95 -31.04 7.17
CA THR A 41 -9.58 -30.07 6.12
C THR A 41 -10.11 -28.67 6.45
N TRP A 42 -11.22 -28.60 7.19
CA TRP A 42 -11.79 -27.39 7.75
C TRP A 42 -10.91 -26.70 8.80
N ALA A 43 -10.25 -27.44 9.69
CA ALA A 43 -9.36 -26.89 10.69
C ALA A 43 -8.07 -26.32 10.06
N ILE A 44 -7.55 -26.99 9.02
CA ILE A 44 -6.41 -26.48 8.22
C ILE A 44 -6.83 -25.21 7.48
N PHE A 45 -8.00 -25.21 6.84
CA PHE A 45 -8.55 -24.03 6.16
C PHE A 45 -8.75 -22.83 7.10
N LEU A 46 -9.35 -23.05 8.28
CA LEU A 46 -9.52 -22.00 9.29
C LEU A 46 -8.18 -21.50 9.84
N ALA A 47 -7.18 -22.36 9.96
CA ALA A 47 -5.82 -21.97 10.34
C ALA A 47 -5.16 -21.12 9.24
N CYS A 48 -5.28 -21.51 7.96
CA CYS A 48 -4.78 -20.75 6.82
C CYS A 48 -5.43 -19.36 6.69
N ILE A 49 -6.73 -19.25 7.00
CA ILE A 49 -7.44 -17.95 7.02
C ILE A 49 -7.03 -17.10 8.21
N GLY A 50 -6.51 -17.69 9.28
CA GLY A 50 -6.17 -16.99 10.52
C GLY A 50 -7.38 -16.77 11.43
N ALA A 51 -8.34 -17.69 11.46
CA ALA A 51 -9.56 -17.54 12.28
C ALA A 51 -9.28 -17.41 13.80
N HIS A 52 -8.10 -17.84 14.25
CA HIS A 52 -7.66 -17.66 15.63
C HIS A 52 -7.46 -16.17 16.00
N GLU A 53 -7.14 -15.31 15.04
CA GLU A 53 -6.88 -13.89 15.28
C GLU A 53 -8.13 -13.14 15.76
N PHE A 54 -9.34 -13.61 15.43
CA PHE A 54 -10.58 -13.00 15.94
C PHE A 54 -10.67 -12.98 17.47
N ARG A 55 -9.95 -13.89 18.14
CA ARG A 55 -9.89 -13.95 19.61
C ARG A 55 -8.74 -13.16 20.21
N SER A 56 -7.81 -12.64 19.40
CA SER A 56 -6.67 -11.85 19.89
C SER A 56 -7.10 -10.41 20.18
N PRO A 57 -6.91 -9.92 21.42
CA PRO A 57 -7.13 -8.50 21.75
C PRO A 57 -6.24 -7.55 20.95
N GLU A 58 -5.02 -7.98 20.61
CA GLU A 58 -4.05 -7.21 19.84
C GLU A 58 -4.56 -6.91 18.42
N MET A 59 -5.24 -7.87 17.79
CA MET A 59 -5.87 -7.66 16.48
C MET A 59 -6.89 -6.53 16.54
N TRP A 60 -7.76 -6.52 17.55
CA TRP A 60 -8.80 -5.48 17.72
C TRP A 60 -8.21 -4.11 18.08
N ARG A 61 -7.15 -4.08 18.89
CA ARG A 61 -6.41 -2.83 19.17
C ARG A 61 -5.78 -2.27 17.90
N ALA A 62 -5.15 -3.12 17.09
CA ALA A 62 -4.55 -2.70 15.83
C ALA A 62 -5.61 -2.25 14.81
N ALA A 63 -6.76 -2.93 14.76
CA ALA A 63 -7.90 -2.51 13.93
C ALA A 63 -8.46 -1.15 14.36
N LEU A 64 -8.56 -0.88 15.67
CA LEU A 64 -8.95 0.43 16.19
C LEU A 64 -7.93 1.50 15.77
N THR A 65 -6.64 1.20 15.85
CA THR A 65 -5.58 2.08 15.35
C THR A 65 -5.74 2.37 13.86
N GLU A 66 -6.00 1.36 13.02
CA GLU A 66 -6.26 1.54 11.59
C GLU A 66 -7.50 2.43 11.33
N SER A 67 -8.57 2.26 12.11
CA SER A 67 -9.78 3.09 12.01
C SER A 67 -9.49 4.55 12.37
N VAL A 68 -8.86 4.80 13.53
CA VAL A 68 -8.57 6.17 14.01
C VAL A 68 -7.56 6.85 13.09
N ALA A 69 -6.50 6.13 12.71
CA ALA A 69 -5.49 6.64 11.78
C ALA A 69 -6.11 6.99 10.42
N THR A 70 -6.97 6.13 9.87
CA THR A 70 -7.65 6.42 8.60
C THR A 70 -8.58 7.64 8.73
N ALA A 71 -9.31 7.80 9.84
CA ALA A 71 -10.16 8.97 10.07
C ALA A 71 -9.34 10.27 10.10
N CYS A 72 -8.26 10.29 10.87
CA CYS A 72 -7.36 11.44 10.98
C CYS A 72 -6.62 11.71 9.66
N LEU A 73 -6.22 10.66 8.93
CA LEU A 73 -5.60 10.76 7.61
C LEU A 73 -6.57 11.39 6.62
N MET A 74 -7.82 10.91 6.54
CA MET A 74 -8.81 11.47 5.63
C MET A 74 -9.12 12.93 5.95
N PHE A 75 -9.27 13.26 7.24
CA PHE A 75 -9.49 14.64 7.69
C PHE A 75 -8.35 15.57 7.26
N THR A 76 -7.12 15.23 7.61
CA THR A 76 -5.93 16.07 7.32
C THR A 76 -5.63 16.14 5.84
N LEU A 77 -5.55 14.99 5.16
CA LEU A 77 -5.22 14.90 3.74
C LEU A 77 -6.21 15.67 2.88
N THR A 78 -7.51 15.45 3.08
CA THR A 78 -8.55 16.06 2.25
C THR A 78 -8.63 17.57 2.45
N CYS A 79 -8.57 18.04 3.70
CA CYS A 79 -8.55 19.48 4.00
C CYS A 79 -7.32 20.16 3.40
N SER A 80 -6.15 19.53 3.49
CA SER A 80 -4.92 20.06 2.88
C SER A 80 -4.99 20.10 1.35
N ILE A 81 -5.50 19.05 0.70
CA ILE A 81 -5.68 19.04 -0.76
C ILE A 81 -6.62 20.16 -1.19
N ILE A 82 -7.79 20.29 -0.55
CA ILE A 82 -8.75 21.35 -0.89
C ILE A 82 -8.14 22.73 -0.66
N SER A 83 -7.41 22.92 0.44
CA SER A 83 -6.72 24.19 0.74
C SER A 83 -5.66 24.53 -0.31
N CYS A 84 -4.91 23.54 -0.82
CA CYS A 84 -3.93 23.76 -1.88
C CYS A 84 -4.59 24.08 -3.24
N LEU A 85 -5.78 23.52 -3.51
CA LEU A 85 -6.51 23.79 -4.74
C LEU A 85 -7.20 25.17 -4.71
N ASP A 86 -7.63 25.63 -3.53
CA ASP A 86 -8.36 26.88 -3.36
C ASP A 86 -7.46 28.11 -3.10
N SER A 87 -6.16 27.92 -2.90
CA SER A 87 -5.24 29.00 -2.49
C SER A 87 -5.05 30.12 -3.52
N GLY A 88 -5.45 29.92 -4.77
CA GLY A 88 -5.26 30.90 -5.85
C GLY A 88 -3.80 31.10 -6.27
N GLU A 89 -2.89 30.26 -5.78
CA GLU A 89 -1.47 30.28 -6.10
C GLU A 89 -1.19 29.77 -7.51
N VAL A 90 -0.04 30.18 -8.07
CA VAL A 90 0.29 30.03 -9.49
C VAL A 90 0.48 28.56 -9.92
N ASP A 91 0.81 27.64 -9.00
CA ASP A 91 1.08 26.22 -9.30
C ASP A 91 0.61 25.22 -8.21
N PRO A 92 -0.71 24.99 -8.04
CA PRO A 92 -1.24 24.00 -7.09
C PRO A 92 -0.80 22.56 -7.41
N LYS A 93 -0.33 22.32 -8.64
CA LYS A 93 0.13 21.01 -9.14
C LYS A 93 1.34 20.46 -8.38
N LEU A 94 2.17 21.32 -7.81
CA LEU A 94 3.32 20.91 -6.99
C LEU A 94 2.97 20.84 -5.50
N LEU A 95 2.13 21.77 -5.01
CA LEU A 95 1.76 21.83 -3.60
C LEU A 95 1.01 20.57 -3.12
N VAL A 96 0.09 20.06 -3.93
CA VAL A 96 -0.72 18.87 -3.58
C VAL A 96 0.17 17.62 -3.35
N PRO A 97 1.07 17.22 -4.27
CA PRO A 97 2.01 16.13 -4.04
C PRO A 97 2.88 16.27 -2.80
N PHE A 98 3.38 17.47 -2.50
CA PHE A 98 4.18 17.72 -1.29
C PHE A 98 3.36 17.57 -0.02
N ALA A 99 2.11 18.06 0.00
CA ALA A 99 1.20 17.87 1.11
C ALA A 99 0.90 16.38 1.34
N VAL A 100 0.62 15.63 0.27
CA VAL A 100 0.41 14.17 0.32
C VAL A 100 1.64 13.47 0.91
N PHE A 101 2.84 13.82 0.45
CA PHE A 101 4.09 13.27 0.96
C PHE A 101 4.25 13.50 2.47
N ILE A 102 4.15 14.75 2.93
CA ILE A 102 4.36 15.10 4.34
C ILE A 102 3.34 14.40 5.24
N ILE A 103 2.06 14.43 4.86
CA ILE A 103 0.99 13.82 5.63
C ILE A 103 1.16 12.30 5.68
N ALA A 104 1.34 11.65 4.52
CA ALA A 104 1.54 10.21 4.47
C ALA A 104 2.77 9.77 5.28
N PHE A 105 3.89 10.49 5.18
CA PHE A 105 5.09 10.21 5.95
C PHE A 105 4.85 10.22 7.47
N LEU A 106 4.19 11.27 7.98
CA LEU A 106 3.93 11.40 9.42
C LEU A 106 3.00 10.30 9.93
N PHE A 107 1.93 10.01 9.19
CA PHE A 107 1.00 8.94 9.57
C PHE A 107 1.65 7.57 9.51
N LEU A 108 2.44 7.27 8.46
CA LEU A 108 3.20 6.02 8.36
C LEU A 108 4.19 5.85 9.52
N LEU A 109 4.97 6.89 9.83
CA LEU A 109 5.96 6.85 10.91
C LEU A 109 5.33 6.47 12.27
N VAL A 110 4.13 6.97 12.55
CA VAL A 110 3.42 6.70 13.81
C VAL A 110 2.72 5.35 13.79
N THR A 111 2.10 4.97 12.66
CA THR A 111 1.17 3.83 12.62
C THR A 111 1.83 2.51 12.26
N VAL A 112 2.95 2.52 11.51
CA VAL A 112 3.73 1.31 11.18
C VAL A 112 4.08 0.47 12.42
N PRO A 113 4.64 1.02 13.51
CA PRO A 113 4.95 0.22 14.70
C PRO A 113 3.72 -0.24 15.50
N LEU A 114 2.54 0.36 15.27
CA LEU A 114 1.32 0.08 16.04
C LEU A 114 0.44 -0.99 15.39
N SER A 115 0.15 -0.84 14.09
CA SER A 115 -0.78 -1.71 13.34
C SER A 115 -0.19 -2.32 12.08
N GLY A 116 0.99 -1.86 11.66
CA GLY A 116 1.53 -2.05 10.31
C GLY A 116 1.31 -0.83 9.39
N GLY A 117 0.49 0.14 9.81
CA GLY A 117 0.33 1.43 9.15
C GLY A 117 -0.25 1.34 7.73
N HIS A 118 -1.26 0.51 7.52
CA HIS A 118 -1.81 0.28 6.19
C HIS A 118 -2.69 1.45 5.74
N MET A 119 -3.66 1.86 6.57
CA MET A 119 -4.61 2.96 6.39
C MET A 119 -5.34 2.99 5.02
N SER A 120 -5.28 1.88 4.29
CA SER A 120 -5.76 1.73 2.93
C SER A 120 -6.04 0.26 2.64
N PRO A 121 -7.20 -0.08 2.07
CA PRO A 121 -7.49 -1.44 1.65
C PRO A 121 -6.47 -2.00 0.66
N VAL A 122 -5.80 -1.15 -0.12
CA VAL A 122 -4.75 -1.55 -1.09
C VAL A 122 -3.53 -2.12 -0.38
N PHE A 123 -2.99 -1.38 0.60
CA PHE A 123 -1.83 -1.82 1.37
C PHE A 123 -2.17 -3.06 2.22
N THR A 124 -3.37 -3.11 2.79
CA THR A 124 -3.87 -4.31 3.48
C THR A 124 -3.97 -5.52 2.54
N PHE A 125 -4.49 -5.34 1.34
CA PHE A 125 -4.66 -6.43 0.38
C PHE A 125 -3.32 -6.97 -0.12
N ILE A 126 -2.37 -6.10 -0.49
CA ILE A 126 -1.04 -6.59 -0.90
C ILE A 126 -0.27 -7.24 0.24
N ALA A 127 -0.41 -6.75 1.48
CA ALA A 127 0.16 -7.38 2.66
C ALA A 127 -0.40 -8.80 2.87
N ALA A 128 -1.71 -8.98 2.65
CA ALA A 128 -2.35 -10.29 2.68
C ALA A 128 -1.84 -11.23 1.56
N LEU A 129 -1.74 -10.75 0.32
CA LEU A 129 -1.20 -11.54 -0.80
C LEU A 129 0.25 -11.98 -0.56
N LYS A 130 1.06 -11.10 0.04
CA LYS A 130 2.45 -11.38 0.43
C LYS A 130 2.58 -12.26 1.67
N GLY A 131 1.49 -12.57 2.36
CA GLY A 131 1.48 -13.36 3.59
C GLY A 131 2.06 -12.64 4.81
N VAL A 132 2.13 -11.31 4.77
CA VAL A 132 2.57 -10.45 5.89
C VAL A 132 1.51 -10.42 6.98
N ILE A 133 0.23 -10.43 6.59
CA ILE A 133 -0.92 -10.55 7.48
C ILE A 133 -1.83 -11.68 7.02
N THR A 134 -2.65 -12.22 7.92
CA THR A 134 -3.65 -13.22 7.55
C THR A 134 -4.84 -12.58 6.82
N LEU A 135 -5.65 -13.42 6.16
CA LEU A 135 -6.87 -12.97 5.49
C LEU A 135 -7.94 -12.47 6.49
N SER A 136 -8.03 -13.05 7.68
CA SER A 136 -8.95 -12.58 8.72
C SER A 136 -8.60 -11.17 9.18
N ARG A 137 -7.32 -10.92 9.54
CA ARG A 137 -6.84 -9.57 9.90
C ARG A 137 -7.03 -8.58 8.76
N ALA A 138 -6.76 -8.99 7.52
CA ALA A 138 -6.97 -8.15 6.35
C ALA A 138 -8.44 -7.69 6.23
N SER A 139 -9.39 -8.61 6.41
CA SER A 139 -10.81 -8.27 6.36
C SER A 139 -11.23 -7.28 7.44
N VAL A 140 -10.74 -7.47 8.67
CA VAL A 140 -11.03 -6.57 9.81
C VAL A 140 -10.42 -5.19 9.58
N TYR A 141 -9.19 -5.12 9.06
CA TYR A 141 -8.51 -3.86 8.74
C TYR A 141 -9.26 -3.09 7.65
N VAL A 142 -9.70 -3.76 6.57
CA VAL A 142 -10.46 -3.10 5.50
C VAL A 142 -11.75 -2.49 6.05
N LEU A 143 -12.48 -3.23 6.90
CA LEU A 143 -13.69 -2.71 7.55
C LEU A 143 -13.37 -1.51 8.46
N ALA A 144 -12.34 -1.61 9.28
CA ALA A 144 -11.90 -0.54 10.16
C ALA A 144 -11.49 0.73 9.37
N GLN A 145 -10.76 0.56 8.27
CA GLN A 145 -10.35 1.65 7.37
C GLN A 145 -11.57 2.32 6.72
N CYS A 146 -12.58 1.54 6.31
CA CYS A 146 -13.82 2.09 5.76
C CYS A 146 -14.60 2.90 6.81
N ILE A 147 -14.73 2.38 8.03
CA ILE A 147 -15.37 3.09 9.16
C ILE A 147 -14.61 4.37 9.50
N GLY A 148 -13.28 4.28 9.56
CA GLY A 148 -12.40 5.43 9.77
C GLY A 148 -12.58 6.50 8.70
N SER A 149 -12.60 6.10 7.44
CA SER A 149 -12.83 7.03 6.32
C SER A 149 -14.17 7.76 6.45
N ILE A 150 -15.28 7.02 6.63
CA ILE A 150 -16.62 7.61 6.82
C ILE A 150 -16.60 8.61 7.99
N THR A 151 -15.99 8.24 9.11
CA THR A 151 -15.85 9.10 10.29
C THR A 151 -15.07 10.39 9.96
N GLY A 152 -13.94 10.27 9.25
CA GLY A 152 -13.14 11.41 8.81
C GLY A 152 -13.94 12.38 7.93
N PHE A 153 -14.66 11.87 6.92
CA PHE A 153 -15.48 12.71 6.04
C PHE A 153 -16.72 13.30 6.73
N LEU A 154 -17.29 12.63 7.74
CA LEU A 154 -18.33 13.22 8.59
C LEU A 154 -17.80 14.43 9.35
N ILE A 155 -16.58 14.35 9.90
CA ILE A 155 -15.93 15.48 10.57
C ILE A 155 -15.67 16.61 9.57
N ILE A 156 -15.14 16.32 8.38
CA ILE A 156 -14.92 17.34 7.33
C ILE A 156 -16.24 18.04 6.99
N LYS A 157 -17.32 17.30 6.75
CA LYS A 157 -18.64 17.86 6.43
C LYS A 157 -19.18 18.75 7.54
N ALA A 158 -18.85 18.48 8.81
CA ALA A 158 -19.30 19.28 9.94
C ALA A 158 -18.52 20.59 10.13
N VAL A 159 -17.23 20.61 9.76
CA VAL A 159 -16.34 21.77 10.05
C VAL A 159 -16.00 22.62 8.83
N MET A 160 -16.10 22.06 7.62
CA MET A 160 -15.73 22.75 6.39
C MET A 160 -16.87 23.66 5.91
N ASN A 161 -16.51 24.81 5.30
CA ASN A 161 -17.48 25.70 4.69
C ASN A 161 -18.31 24.94 3.63
N PRO A 162 -19.66 25.02 3.66
CA PRO A 162 -20.53 24.31 2.72
C PRO A 162 -20.19 24.58 1.24
N ASN A 163 -19.81 25.82 0.90
CA ASN A 163 -19.48 26.19 -0.47
C ASN A 163 -18.20 25.48 -0.96
N LEU A 164 -17.21 25.32 -0.08
CA LEU A 164 -15.97 24.59 -0.41
C LEU A 164 -16.23 23.09 -0.47
N ALA A 165 -17.03 22.56 0.46
CA ALA A 165 -17.41 21.16 0.49
C ALA A 165 -18.17 20.75 -0.78
N GLU A 166 -19.06 21.60 -1.29
CA GLU A 166 -19.78 21.35 -2.55
C GLU A 166 -18.87 21.52 -3.76
N LYS A 167 -18.13 22.64 -3.86
CA LYS A 167 -17.22 22.95 -4.98
C LYS A 167 -16.23 21.82 -5.26
N TYR A 168 -15.67 21.21 -4.21
CA TYR A 168 -14.70 20.13 -4.34
C TYR A 168 -15.29 18.75 -4.05
N SER A 169 -16.61 18.60 -3.89
CA SER A 169 -17.29 17.33 -3.57
C SER A 169 -16.67 16.61 -2.36
N LEU A 170 -16.38 17.37 -1.29
CA LEU A 170 -15.61 16.94 -0.11
C LEU A 170 -14.23 16.36 -0.45
N GLY A 171 -13.62 16.69 -1.59
CA GLY A 171 -12.40 16.06 -2.08
C GLY A 171 -12.62 14.59 -2.50
N GLY A 172 -13.86 14.20 -2.78
CA GLY A 172 -14.26 12.87 -3.23
C GLY A 172 -13.71 12.51 -4.60
N CYS A 173 -13.68 11.20 -4.87
CA CYS A 173 -13.20 10.67 -6.14
C CYS A 173 -14.38 10.60 -7.12
N SER A 174 -14.39 11.43 -8.17
CA SER A 174 -15.46 11.49 -9.17
C SER A 174 -14.99 11.04 -10.56
N VAL A 175 -15.87 10.32 -11.28
CA VAL A 175 -15.57 9.67 -12.57
C VAL A 175 -16.71 9.88 -13.61
N THR A 176 -17.59 10.86 -13.37
CA THR A 176 -18.80 11.08 -14.17
C THR A 176 -18.61 11.89 -15.46
N GLY A 177 -17.36 12.09 -15.89
CA GLY A 177 -17.12 12.78 -17.15
C GLY A 177 -17.44 11.92 -18.36
N ASP A 178 -18.14 12.50 -19.32
CA ASP A 178 -18.24 12.01 -20.70
C ASP A 178 -16.92 12.19 -21.51
N GLY A 179 -15.84 12.62 -20.83
CA GLY A 179 -14.58 13.02 -21.45
C GLY A 179 -14.47 14.52 -21.73
N GLY A 180 -15.54 15.30 -21.51
CA GLY A 180 -15.59 16.77 -21.62
C GLY A 180 -14.91 17.53 -20.48
N ALA A 181 -15.27 18.80 -20.27
CA ALA A 181 -14.57 19.71 -19.35
C ALA A 181 -14.75 19.39 -17.85
N SER A 182 -15.75 18.58 -17.46
CA SER A 182 -16.21 18.46 -16.06
C SER A 182 -16.04 17.08 -15.39
N GLY A 183 -15.28 16.14 -15.96
CA GLY A 183 -14.96 14.88 -15.25
C GLY A 183 -14.07 13.93 -16.05
N LEU A 184 -13.45 12.93 -15.41
CA LEU A 184 -12.64 11.91 -16.09
C LEU A 184 -13.52 10.73 -16.49
N ARG A 185 -13.36 10.20 -17.70
CA ARG A 185 -14.08 9.00 -18.16
C ARG A 185 -13.62 7.76 -17.38
N ALA A 186 -14.52 6.81 -17.14
CA ALA A 186 -14.27 5.66 -16.28
C ALA A 186 -13.14 4.73 -16.74
N ASP A 187 -12.94 4.59 -18.04
CA ASP A 187 -11.84 3.81 -18.60
C ASP A 187 -10.48 4.48 -18.35
N THR A 188 -10.36 5.79 -18.60
CA THR A 188 -9.15 6.54 -18.31
C THR A 188 -8.86 6.56 -16.81
N ALA A 189 -9.89 6.73 -15.97
CA ALA A 189 -9.74 6.67 -14.52
C ALA A 189 -9.24 5.29 -14.05
N LEU A 190 -9.76 4.21 -14.63
CA LEU A 190 -9.33 2.85 -14.29
C LEU A 190 -7.86 2.60 -14.63
N VAL A 191 -7.43 3.00 -15.83
CA VAL A 191 -6.02 2.86 -16.25
C VAL A 191 -5.12 3.70 -15.35
N LEU A 192 -5.56 4.91 -14.98
CA LEU A 192 -4.79 5.81 -14.12
C LEU A 192 -4.67 5.27 -12.69
N GLU A 193 -5.78 4.83 -12.08
CA GLU A 193 -5.79 4.21 -10.76
C GLU A 193 -4.90 2.97 -10.72
N PHE A 194 -5.00 2.11 -11.73
CA PHE A 194 -4.13 0.95 -11.88
C PHE A 194 -2.64 1.34 -11.97
N ALA A 195 -2.28 2.23 -12.90
CA ALA A 195 -0.88 2.58 -13.16
C ALA A 195 -0.22 3.29 -11.98
N CYS A 196 -0.92 4.26 -11.38
CA CYS A 196 -0.44 4.98 -10.21
C CYS A 196 -0.34 4.06 -8.98
N THR A 197 -1.33 3.17 -8.76
CA THR A 197 -1.24 2.19 -7.67
C THR A 197 -0.07 1.24 -7.90
N PHE A 198 0.09 0.72 -9.11
CA PHE A 198 1.21 -0.16 -9.45
C PHE A 198 2.56 0.51 -9.20
N LEU A 199 2.71 1.79 -9.56
CA LEU A 199 3.92 2.57 -9.28
C LEU A 199 4.21 2.68 -7.77
N VAL A 200 3.19 2.99 -6.96
CA VAL A 200 3.31 3.06 -5.49
C VAL A 200 3.74 1.70 -4.92
N LEU A 201 3.14 0.61 -5.38
CA LEU A 201 3.50 -0.74 -4.95
C LEU A 201 4.92 -1.12 -5.39
N PHE A 202 5.26 -0.83 -6.64
CA PHE A 202 6.57 -1.17 -7.20
C PHE A 202 7.71 -0.45 -6.51
N ILE A 203 7.55 0.83 -6.19
CA ILE A 203 8.59 1.63 -5.53
C ILE A 203 8.51 1.45 -4.01
N GLY A 204 7.37 1.79 -3.41
CA GLY A 204 7.19 1.83 -1.96
C GLY A 204 7.17 0.44 -1.32
N VAL A 205 6.28 -0.44 -1.80
CA VAL A 205 6.08 -1.75 -1.16
C VAL A 205 7.24 -2.70 -1.39
N THR A 206 7.93 -2.61 -2.53
CA THR A 206 9.15 -3.40 -2.78
C THR A 206 10.23 -3.09 -1.76
N VAL A 207 10.41 -1.81 -1.40
CA VAL A 207 11.36 -1.44 -0.35
C VAL A 207 10.83 -1.85 1.02
N ALA A 208 9.55 -1.60 1.31
CA ALA A 208 8.97 -1.87 2.62
C ALA A 208 8.91 -3.37 3.00
N PHE A 209 8.78 -4.26 2.03
CA PHE A 209 8.69 -5.71 2.27
C PHE A 209 10.00 -6.47 2.03
N ASP A 210 11.06 -5.79 1.57
CA ASP A 210 12.40 -6.36 1.52
C ASP A 210 13.06 -6.27 2.91
N LYS A 211 13.08 -7.39 3.64
CA LYS A 211 13.63 -7.46 5.01
C LYS A 211 15.07 -6.94 5.09
N ARG A 212 15.90 -7.20 4.08
CA ARG A 212 17.30 -6.78 4.07
C ARG A 212 17.39 -5.26 3.91
N ARG A 213 16.70 -4.71 2.91
CA ARG A 213 16.70 -3.26 2.67
C ARG A 213 16.05 -2.49 3.81
N CYS A 214 14.96 -2.99 4.38
CA CYS A 214 14.36 -2.40 5.57
C CYS A 214 15.35 -2.33 6.73
N LYS A 215 16.15 -3.39 6.94
CA LYS A 215 17.17 -3.43 7.99
C LYS A 215 18.29 -2.41 7.76
N GLU A 216 18.74 -2.29 6.52
CA GLU A 216 19.84 -1.39 6.14
C GLU A 216 19.42 0.09 6.10
N LEU A 217 18.19 0.39 5.65
CA LEU A 217 17.68 1.76 5.47
C LEU A 217 17.05 2.35 6.74
N GLY A 218 16.48 1.50 7.59
CA GLY A 218 15.75 1.91 8.78
C GLY A 218 14.31 2.38 8.52
N LEU A 219 13.50 2.36 9.58
CA LEU A 219 12.05 2.66 9.53
C LEU A 219 11.75 4.02 8.88
N VAL A 220 12.51 5.06 9.24
CA VAL A 220 12.29 6.43 8.73
C VAL A 220 12.42 6.47 7.22
N MET A 221 13.47 5.87 6.65
CA MET A 221 13.68 5.87 5.19
C MET A 221 12.64 5.04 4.46
N VAL A 222 12.19 3.91 5.03
CA VAL A 222 11.09 3.12 4.47
C VAL A 222 9.81 3.98 4.37
N CYS A 223 9.45 4.68 5.45
CA CYS A 223 8.30 5.59 5.44
C CYS A 223 8.46 6.73 4.43
N VAL A 224 9.67 7.28 4.29
CA VAL A 224 10.00 8.32 3.30
C VAL A 224 9.78 7.80 1.89
N VAL A 225 10.29 6.62 1.54
CA VAL A 225 10.16 6.04 0.19
C VAL A 225 8.70 5.74 -0.15
N VAL A 226 7.94 5.15 0.79
CA VAL A 226 6.51 4.87 0.58
C VAL A 226 5.72 6.16 0.39
N ALA A 227 5.89 7.14 1.28
CA ALA A 227 5.22 8.43 1.18
C ALA A 227 5.59 9.19 -0.11
N TRP A 228 6.86 9.16 -0.51
CA TRP A 228 7.30 9.79 -1.76
C TRP A 228 6.68 9.12 -2.98
N SER A 229 6.57 7.79 -2.98
CA SER A 229 5.92 7.08 -4.09
C SER A 229 4.45 7.48 -4.24
N MET A 230 3.74 7.73 -3.13
CA MET A 230 2.37 8.24 -3.14
C MET A 230 2.31 9.68 -3.66
N GLY A 231 3.18 10.57 -3.19
CA GLY A 231 3.28 11.95 -3.69
C GLY A 231 3.59 11.99 -5.19
N LEU A 232 4.52 11.16 -5.65
CA LEU A 232 4.87 11.02 -7.06
C LEU A 232 3.68 10.52 -7.90
N ALA A 233 2.95 9.51 -7.41
CA ALA A 233 1.77 9.01 -8.10
C ALA A 233 0.68 10.08 -8.24
N VAL A 234 0.46 10.89 -7.19
CA VAL A 234 -0.46 12.03 -7.25
C VAL A 234 0.04 13.08 -8.24
N PHE A 235 1.33 13.43 -8.22
CA PHE A 235 1.92 14.37 -9.18
C PHE A 235 1.72 13.92 -10.64
N VAL A 236 2.06 12.66 -10.94
CA VAL A 236 1.85 12.07 -12.28
C VAL A 236 0.37 12.13 -12.66
N SER A 237 -0.53 11.79 -11.75
CA SER A 237 -1.97 11.79 -12.03
C SER A 237 -2.52 13.18 -12.37
N ILE A 238 -2.08 14.21 -11.66
CA ILE A 238 -2.51 15.60 -11.88
C ILE A 238 -1.92 16.11 -13.21
N THR A 239 -0.65 15.80 -13.51
CA THR A 239 0.00 16.20 -14.76
C THR A 239 -0.62 15.55 -15.98
N VAL A 240 -0.92 14.24 -15.91
CA VAL A 240 -1.50 13.49 -17.04
C VAL A 240 -2.94 13.90 -17.31
N THR A 241 -3.74 14.11 -16.26
CA THR A 241 -5.15 14.49 -16.44
C THR A 241 -5.31 15.96 -16.79
N GLY A 242 -4.43 16.85 -16.31
CA GLY A 242 -4.40 18.28 -16.65
C GLY A 242 -5.68 19.05 -16.34
N ARG A 243 -6.63 18.45 -15.61
CA ARG A 243 -7.98 18.96 -15.36
C ARG A 243 -8.04 19.56 -13.97
N ALA A 244 -8.43 20.83 -13.88
CA ALA A 244 -8.54 21.56 -12.62
C ALA A 244 -9.49 20.91 -11.59
N SER A 245 -10.47 20.14 -12.06
CA SER A 245 -11.46 19.45 -11.21
C SER A 245 -11.00 18.07 -10.72
N TYR A 246 -9.87 17.55 -11.19
CA TYR A 246 -9.35 16.25 -10.74
C TYR A 246 -8.31 16.47 -9.64
N ALA A 247 -8.70 16.21 -8.39
CA ALA A 247 -7.86 16.38 -7.20
C ALA A 247 -6.70 15.35 -7.09
N GLY A 248 -6.48 14.55 -8.13
CA GLY A 248 -5.49 13.48 -8.18
C GLY A 248 -6.11 12.09 -8.03
N VAL A 249 -5.26 11.08 -8.22
CA VAL A 249 -5.60 9.66 -8.09
C VAL A 249 -6.03 9.30 -6.66
N GLY A 250 -6.99 8.37 -6.54
CA GLY A 250 -7.53 7.88 -5.29
C GLY A 250 -6.53 7.05 -4.50
N LEU A 251 -5.90 6.03 -5.11
CA LEU A 251 -4.92 5.09 -4.50
C LEU A 251 -5.41 4.29 -3.28
N ASN A 252 -6.56 4.65 -2.73
CA ASN A 252 -7.12 4.13 -1.49
C ASN A 252 -8.64 4.00 -1.66
N PRO A 253 -9.16 2.77 -1.77
CA PRO A 253 -10.59 2.54 -1.93
C PRO A 253 -11.42 3.12 -0.77
N ALA A 254 -10.92 3.04 0.47
CA ALA A 254 -11.60 3.61 1.63
C ALA A 254 -11.69 5.15 1.53
N ARG A 255 -10.63 5.81 1.05
CA ARG A 255 -10.61 7.27 0.80
C ARG A 255 -11.70 7.70 -0.18
N CYS A 256 -11.96 6.90 -1.21
CA CYS A 256 -13.04 7.19 -2.16
C CYS A 256 -14.42 6.78 -1.63
N LEU A 257 -14.50 5.78 -0.74
CA LEU A 257 -15.77 5.27 -0.22
C LEU A 257 -16.46 6.27 0.72
N GLY A 258 -15.72 6.89 1.63
CA GLY A 258 -16.25 7.83 2.62
C GLY A 258 -17.16 8.93 2.02
N PRO A 259 -16.67 9.75 1.08
CA PRO A 259 -17.48 10.82 0.49
C PRO A 259 -18.56 10.27 -0.45
N ALA A 260 -18.32 9.14 -1.12
CA ALA A 260 -19.32 8.49 -1.98
C ALA A 260 -20.54 8.01 -1.20
N LEU A 261 -20.37 7.49 0.02
CA LEU A 261 -21.49 7.11 0.91
C LEU A 261 -22.23 8.32 1.49
N LEU A 262 -21.53 9.44 1.72
CA LEU A 262 -22.10 10.62 2.38
C LEU A 262 -22.81 11.58 1.43
N LEU A 263 -22.34 11.70 0.18
CA LEU A 263 -22.88 12.61 -0.82
C LEU A 263 -23.67 11.87 -1.92
N GLY A 264 -23.35 10.59 -2.18
CA GLY A 264 -24.01 9.82 -3.23
C GLY A 264 -23.81 10.40 -4.63
N GLY A 265 -24.79 10.18 -5.50
CA GLY A 265 -24.84 10.77 -6.85
C GLY A 265 -23.63 10.39 -7.71
N GLU A 266 -22.96 11.41 -8.23
CA GLU A 266 -21.84 11.25 -9.16
C GLU A 266 -20.62 10.56 -8.55
N LEU A 267 -20.40 10.68 -7.23
CA LEU A 267 -19.30 10.00 -6.55
C LEU A 267 -19.51 8.49 -6.45
N TRP A 268 -20.78 8.05 -6.48
CA TRP A 268 -21.11 6.62 -6.52
C TRP A 268 -21.04 6.07 -7.95
N ALA A 269 -21.38 6.91 -8.94
CA ALA A 269 -21.27 6.57 -10.35
C ALA A 269 -19.80 6.38 -10.76
N GLY A 270 -19.42 5.13 -11.05
CA GLY A 270 -18.03 4.79 -11.36
C GLY A 270 -17.16 4.48 -10.13
N HIS A 271 -17.73 4.45 -8.91
CA HIS A 271 -16.99 4.17 -7.68
C HIS A 271 -16.22 2.83 -7.71
N TRP A 272 -16.74 1.84 -8.42
CA TRP A 272 -16.10 0.53 -8.60
C TRP A 272 -14.67 0.61 -9.14
N VAL A 273 -14.35 1.66 -9.92
CA VAL A 273 -13.03 1.88 -10.51
C VAL A 273 -11.94 1.98 -9.43
N PHE A 274 -12.25 2.64 -8.31
CA PHE A 274 -11.33 2.83 -7.18
C PHE A 274 -11.08 1.57 -6.37
N TRP A 275 -11.84 0.50 -6.60
CA TRP A 275 -11.61 -0.82 -6.02
C TRP A 275 -10.92 -1.75 -7.01
N VAL A 276 -11.46 -1.84 -8.23
CA VAL A 276 -10.96 -2.77 -9.25
C VAL A 276 -9.56 -2.38 -9.72
N GLY A 277 -9.32 -1.11 -10.07
CA GLY A 277 -8.02 -0.66 -10.56
C GLY A 277 -6.88 -0.98 -9.58
N PRO A 278 -6.98 -0.54 -8.31
CA PRO A 278 -5.95 -0.80 -7.32
C PRO A 278 -5.78 -2.29 -6.96
N PHE A 279 -6.84 -3.08 -6.88
CA PHE A 279 -6.71 -4.52 -6.57
C PHE A 279 -6.14 -5.35 -7.73
N VAL A 280 -6.43 -4.98 -8.98
CA VAL A 280 -5.77 -5.56 -10.15
C VAL A 280 -4.27 -5.21 -10.13
N ALA A 281 -3.92 -3.97 -9.78
CA ALA A 281 -2.52 -3.57 -9.60
C ALA A 281 -1.82 -4.39 -8.50
N CYS A 282 -2.46 -4.63 -7.36
CA CYS A 282 -1.93 -5.50 -6.31
C CYS A 282 -1.65 -6.92 -6.81
N SER A 283 -2.60 -7.50 -7.56
CA SER A 283 -2.48 -8.87 -8.07
C SER A 283 -1.32 -9.01 -9.07
N LEU A 284 -1.19 -8.05 -9.99
CA LEU A 284 -0.10 -8.02 -10.96
C LEU A 284 1.26 -7.77 -10.29
N TYR A 285 1.32 -6.79 -9.38
CA TYR A 285 2.54 -6.50 -8.62
C TYR A 285 2.96 -7.72 -7.80
N TYR A 286 2.03 -8.42 -7.15
CA TYR A 286 2.33 -9.67 -6.44
C TYR A 286 2.98 -10.69 -7.38
N GLY A 287 2.38 -10.97 -8.54
CA GLY A 287 2.93 -11.88 -9.54
C GLY A 287 4.34 -11.48 -10.01
N LEU A 288 4.57 -10.20 -10.28
CA LEU A 288 5.91 -9.69 -10.61
C LEU A 288 6.89 -9.89 -9.45
N SER A 289 6.46 -9.55 -8.24
CA SER A 289 7.30 -9.53 -7.05
C SER A 289 7.79 -10.91 -6.60
N VAL A 290 7.08 -11.98 -6.96
CA VAL A 290 7.51 -13.37 -6.73
C VAL A 290 8.67 -13.76 -7.66
N ASN A 291 8.76 -13.11 -8.83
CA ASN A 291 9.77 -13.36 -9.86
C ASN A 291 10.94 -12.35 -9.83
N LEU A 292 10.95 -11.39 -8.91
CA LEU A 292 12.04 -10.42 -8.82
C LEU A 292 13.35 -11.10 -8.35
N PRO A 293 14.51 -10.67 -8.86
CA PRO A 293 15.80 -11.13 -8.37
C PRO A 293 15.93 -10.90 -6.87
N LYS A 294 16.28 -11.96 -6.13
CA LYS A 294 16.46 -11.91 -4.67
C LYS A 294 17.87 -11.53 -4.26
N GLU A 295 18.83 -11.76 -5.16
CA GLU A 295 20.22 -11.36 -4.99
C GLU A 295 20.41 -10.04 -5.74
N GLY A 296 21.08 -9.08 -5.09
CA GLY A 296 21.56 -7.89 -5.79
C GLY A 296 22.53 -8.31 -6.88
N LEU A 297 22.64 -7.52 -7.94
CA LEU A 297 23.75 -7.66 -8.90
C LEU A 297 25.05 -7.70 -8.09
N GLY A 298 25.70 -8.87 -8.08
CA GLY A 298 27.03 -9.00 -7.52
C GLY A 298 27.93 -8.12 -8.37
N TRP A 299 28.33 -6.97 -7.82
CA TRP A 299 29.38 -6.17 -8.41
C TRP A 299 30.67 -6.98 -8.31
N VAL A 300 30.96 -7.77 -9.34
CA VAL A 300 32.29 -8.34 -9.51
C VAL A 300 33.16 -7.18 -9.99
N GLU A 301 33.88 -6.54 -9.06
CA GLU A 301 34.80 -5.46 -9.36
C GLU A 301 35.79 -5.90 -10.45
N GLY A 302 35.59 -5.37 -11.65
CA GLY A 302 36.60 -5.40 -12.70
C GLY A 302 36.82 -6.73 -13.43
N GLU A 303 35.86 -7.66 -13.48
CA GLU A 303 35.92 -8.79 -14.45
C GLU A 303 35.36 -8.40 -15.83
N TYR A 304 34.39 -7.49 -15.87
CA TYR A 304 33.72 -7.06 -17.11
C TYR A 304 33.96 -5.58 -17.45
N ASP A 305 34.99 -4.96 -16.85
CA ASP A 305 35.37 -3.58 -17.17
C ASP A 305 35.84 -3.49 -18.63
N PHE A 306 35.25 -2.58 -19.39
CA PHE A 306 35.53 -2.38 -20.81
C PHE A 306 37.03 -2.11 -21.06
N VAL A 307 37.71 -1.48 -20.11
CA VAL A 307 39.16 -1.21 -20.19
C VAL A 307 39.98 -2.51 -20.10
N LYS A 308 39.58 -3.46 -19.25
CA LYS A 308 40.25 -4.77 -19.15
C LYS A 308 39.89 -5.68 -20.33
N LEU A 309 38.66 -5.61 -20.83
CA LEU A 309 38.24 -6.36 -22.02
C LEU A 309 38.98 -5.89 -23.28
N THR A 310 39.11 -4.58 -23.49
CA THR A 310 39.90 -4.02 -24.59
C THR A 310 41.40 -4.26 -24.39
N GLY A 311 41.92 -4.14 -23.17
CA GLY A 311 43.29 -4.51 -22.82
C GLY A 311 43.62 -5.99 -23.09
N ALA A 312 42.69 -6.92 -22.84
CA ALA A 312 42.86 -8.34 -23.16
C ALA A 312 42.78 -8.60 -24.68
N PHE A 313 41.89 -7.90 -25.39
CA PHE A 313 41.72 -8.03 -26.85
C PHE A 313 42.93 -7.50 -27.64
N PHE A 314 43.52 -6.38 -27.20
CA PHE A 314 44.65 -5.74 -27.88
C PHE A 314 46.02 -6.09 -27.27
N GLY A 315 46.07 -6.57 -26.03
CA GLY A 315 47.32 -6.85 -25.29
C GLY A 315 47.75 -8.32 -25.26
N GLY A 316 47.01 -9.24 -25.88
CA GLY A 316 47.44 -10.62 -26.13
C GLY A 316 47.64 -11.51 -24.88
N LYS A 317 47.17 -11.10 -23.70
CA LYS A 317 47.17 -11.94 -22.49
C LYS A 317 45.74 -12.11 -21.97
N TRP A 318 45.20 -13.30 -22.18
CA TRP A 318 43.93 -13.73 -21.59
C TRP A 318 44.15 -14.01 -20.09
N PRO A 319 43.37 -13.42 -19.17
CA PRO A 319 43.56 -13.62 -17.74
C PRO A 319 42.61 -14.70 -17.23
N PHE A 320 42.83 -15.96 -17.60
CA PHE A 320 42.25 -17.08 -16.85
C PHE A 320 43.28 -18.21 -16.80
N PRO A 321 43.51 -18.85 -15.64
CA PRO A 321 44.24 -20.11 -15.55
C PRO A 321 43.46 -21.28 -16.17
#